data_AF-A0A944C8J0-F1
#
_entry.id   AF-A0A944C8J0-F1
#
_cell.length_a   1.000
_cell.length_b   1.000
_cell.length_c   1.000
_cell.angle_alpha   90.00
_cell.angle_beta   90.00
_cell.angle_gamma   90.00
#
_symmetry.space_group_name_H-M   'P 1'
#
loop_
_entity.id
_entity.type
_entity.pdbx_description
1 polymer ?
#
loop_
_entity_poly.entity_id
_entity_poly.type
_entity_poly.pdbx_seq_one_letter_code
_entity_poly.pdbx_strand_id
1 'polypeptide(L)' 'GEVSAKKVNKAAAGHFKKANVAPKKTLREFRLDDVSAMNVGDILKADVFAAGDKVDVAGVSKGKGYQGVI' A
#
# COMPACT_ATOMS: atom_id res chain seq x y z
N GLY A 1 5.83 3.76 4.50
CA GLY A 1 6.59 3.72 5.76
C GLY A 1 7.38 2.43 5.83
N GLU A 2 8.69 2.53 5.93
CA GLU A 2 9.58 1.36 6.06
C GLU A 2 9.48 0.80 7.47
N VAL A 3 9.47 -0.54 7.58
CA VAL A 3 9.36 -1.23 8.87
C VAL A 3 10.67 -1.95 9.14
N SER A 4 11.21 -1.79 10.35
CA SER A 4 12.42 -2.51 10.72
C SER A 4 12.17 -4.02 10.71
N ALA A 5 13.12 -4.80 10.21
CA ALA A 5 12.99 -6.26 10.06
C ALA A 5 12.65 -7.00 11.37
N LYS A 6 12.95 -6.39 12.54
CA LYS A 6 12.58 -6.91 13.86
C LYS A 6 11.09 -6.83 14.17
N LYS A 7 10.34 -5.96 13.51
CA LYS A 7 8.89 -5.74 13.71
C LYS A 7 8.03 -6.48 12.68
N VAL A 8 8.64 -7.30 11.83
CA VAL A 8 7.96 -8.06 10.76
C VAL A 8 7.83 -9.52 11.19
N ASN A 9 6.67 -10.14 10.98
CA ASN A 9 6.49 -11.56 11.26
C ASN A 9 7.36 -12.42 10.30
N LYS A 10 7.71 -13.65 10.70
CA LYS A 10 8.59 -14.51 9.89
C LYS A 10 8.01 -14.83 8.51
N ALA A 11 6.69 -14.98 8.39
CA ALA A 11 6.00 -15.26 7.14
C ALA A 11 6.09 -14.10 6.14
N ALA A 12 5.80 -12.87 6.56
CA ALA A 12 5.93 -11.70 5.71
C ALA A 12 7.40 -11.39 5.40
N ALA A 13 8.33 -11.64 6.34
CA ALA A 13 9.76 -11.50 6.06
C ALA A 13 10.22 -12.44 4.93
N GLY A 14 9.71 -13.68 4.86
CA GLY A 14 9.95 -14.59 3.74
C GLY A 14 9.36 -14.10 2.42
N HIS A 15 8.14 -13.56 2.46
CA HIS A 15 7.47 -12.97 1.29
C HIS A 15 8.26 -11.78 0.73
N PHE A 16 8.68 -10.84 1.57
CA PHE A 16 9.50 -9.69 1.18
C PHE A 16 10.89 -10.09 0.66
N LYS A 17 11.51 -11.13 1.25
CA LYS A 17 12.80 -11.68 0.78
C LYS A 17 12.69 -12.31 -0.61
N LYS A 18 11.61 -13.04 -0.91
CA LYS A 18 11.39 -13.65 -2.23
C LYS A 18 11.20 -12.58 -3.33
N ALA A 19 10.53 -11.48 -2.98
CA ALA A 19 10.31 -10.35 -3.86
C ALA A 19 11.46 -9.31 -3.86
N ASN A 20 12.53 -9.55 -3.09
CA ASN A 20 13.68 -8.66 -2.91
C ASN A 20 13.34 -7.20 -2.59
N VAL A 21 12.22 -6.96 -1.89
CA VAL A 21 11.74 -5.62 -1.54
C VAL A 21 11.88 -5.37 -0.05
N ALA A 22 12.16 -4.12 0.32
CA ALA A 22 12.21 -3.72 1.73
C ALA A 22 10.84 -3.93 2.41
N PRO A 23 10.80 -4.46 3.65
CA PRO A 23 9.54 -4.65 4.37
C PRO A 23 8.78 -3.33 4.54
N LYS A 24 7.56 -3.29 3.99
CA LYS A 24 6.66 -2.13 4.08
C LYS A 24 5.57 -2.38 5.12
N LYS A 25 5.07 -1.29 5.71
CA LYS A 25 4.05 -1.31 6.79
C LYS A 25 2.67 -1.78 6.33
N THR A 26 2.34 -1.54 5.06
CA THR A 26 1.01 -1.81 4.52
C THR A 26 1.18 -2.47 3.17
N LEU A 27 0.50 -3.60 2.99
CA LEU A 27 0.34 -4.29 1.71
C LEU A 27 -1.11 -4.10 1.29
N ARG A 28 -1.33 -3.66 0.06
CA ARG A 28 -2.66 -3.51 -0.52
C ARG A 28 -2.57 -3.90 -1.99
N GLU A 29 -3.58 -4.62 -2.45
CA GLU A 29 -3.66 -5.10 -3.82
C GLU A 29 -4.53 -4.14 -4.64
N PHE A 30 -4.12 -3.90 -5.88
CA PHE A 30 -4.88 -3.14 -6.86
C PHE A 30 -5.13 -4.04 -8.06
N ARG A 31 -6.39 -4.16 -8.47
CA ARG A 31 -6.75 -4.89 -9.69
C ARG A 31 -6.56 -3.94 -10.86
N LEU A 32 -5.72 -4.35 -11.82
CA LEU A 32 -5.44 -3.61 -13.05
C LEU A 32 -5.94 -4.46 -14.23
N ASP A 33 -6.46 -3.80 -15.26
CA ASP A 33 -6.90 -4.46 -16.50
C ASP A 33 -5.71 -4.87 -17.38
N ASP A 34 -4.56 -4.19 -17.24
CA ASP A 34 -3.29 -4.61 -17.83
C ASP A 34 -2.19 -4.67 -16.74
N VAL A 35 -1.62 -5.87 -16.58
CA VAL A 35 -0.60 -6.19 -15.58
C VAL A 35 0.79 -6.25 -16.21
N SER A 36 0.88 -6.12 -17.54
CA SER A 36 2.10 -6.36 -18.33
C SER A 36 3.18 -5.30 -18.12
N ALA A 37 2.82 -4.14 -17.56
CA ALA A 37 3.71 -2.99 -17.40
C ALA A 37 4.30 -2.83 -15.98
N MET A 38 3.95 -3.70 -15.02
CA MET A 38 4.45 -3.59 -13.64
C MET A 38 5.31 -4.79 -13.26
N ASN A 39 6.57 -4.53 -12.90
CA ASN A 39 7.49 -5.53 -12.38
C ASN A 39 7.53 -5.53 -10.85
N VAL A 40 7.88 -6.68 -10.27
CA VAL A 40 8.08 -6.81 -8.83
C VAL A 40 9.30 -5.97 -8.42
N GLY A 41 9.07 -4.91 -7.65
CA GLY A 41 10.11 -4.01 -7.16
C GLY A 41 10.05 -2.59 -7.71
N ASP A 42 9.15 -2.30 -8.65
CA ASP A 42 9.00 -0.96 -9.19
C ASP A 42 8.56 0.05 -8.12
N ILE A 43 9.23 1.20 -8.11
CA ILE A 43 8.94 2.29 -7.17
C ILE A 43 7.99 3.27 -7.86
N LEU A 44 6.71 3.20 -7.48
CA LEU A 44 5.70 4.17 -7.90
C LEU A 44 5.83 5.45 -7.06
N LYS A 45 6.21 6.56 -7.70
CA LYS A 45 6.24 7.90 -7.12
C LYS A 45 4.95 8.66 -7.42
N ALA A 46 4.69 9.74 -6.70
CA ALA A 46 3.52 10.60 -6.92
C ALA A 46 3.53 11.31 -8.29
N ASP A 47 4.65 11.26 -9.01
CA ASP A 47 4.82 11.80 -10.37
C ASP A 47 3.92 11.13 -11.42
N VAL A 48 3.26 10.01 -11.07
CA VAL A 48 2.29 9.33 -11.93
C VAL A 48 0.96 10.07 -12.06
N PHE A 49 0.68 11.05 -11.21
CA PHE A 49 -0.54 11.85 -11.26
C PHE A 49 -0.24 13.25 -11.78
N ALA A 50 -0.99 13.71 -12.79
CA ALA A 50 -0.93 15.09 -13.26
C ALA A 50 -1.95 15.97 -12.53
N ALA A 51 -1.64 17.26 -12.44
CA ALA A 51 -2.56 18.24 -11.87
C ALA A 51 -3.81 18.37 -12.77
N GLY A 52 -4.97 17.95 -12.27
CA GLY A 52 -6.24 17.94 -13.01
C GLY A 52 -6.85 16.55 -13.21
N ASP A 53 -6.09 15.49 -12.87
CA ASP A 53 -6.60 14.12 -12.94
C ASP A 53 -7.67 13.88 -11.88
N LYS A 54 -8.75 13.20 -12.29
CA LYS A 54 -9.77 12.71 -11.36
C LYS A 54 -9.26 11.41 -10.73
N VAL A 55 -9.15 11.41 -9.41
CA VAL A 55 -8.63 10.28 -8.64
C VAL A 55 -9.69 9.78 -7.64
N ASP A 56 -9.86 8.47 -7.59
CA ASP A 56 -10.70 7.82 -6.58
C ASP A 56 -9.86 7.44 -5.35
N VAL A 57 -10.25 7.93 -4.17
CA VAL A 57 -9.49 7.76 -2.93
C VAL A 57 -10.28 6.92 -1.92
N ALA A 58 -9.70 5.80 -1.49
CA ALA A 58 -10.26 4.95 -0.44
C ALA A 58 -9.36 4.96 0.81
N GLY A 59 -9.88 5.48 1.92
CA GLY A 59 -9.18 5.56 3.21
C GLY A 59 -10.07 5.11 4.38
N VAL A 60 -9.44 4.75 5.50
CA VAL A 60 -10.15 4.49 6.75
C VAL A 60 -10.60 5.83 7.32
N SER A 61 -11.92 6.00 7.48
CA SER A 61 -12.49 7.23 8.06
C SER A 61 -12.11 7.35 9.54
N LYS A 62 -12.14 8.58 10.06
CA LYS A 62 -11.92 8.82 11.48
C LYS A 62 -13.11 8.26 12.27
N GLY A 63 -12.89 7.17 13.01
CA GLY A 63 -13.90 6.60 13.89
C GLY A 63 -14.31 7.60 14.96
N LYS A 64 -15.62 7.82 15.12
CA LYS A 64 -16.19 8.72 16.13
C LYS A 64 -16.52 8.04 17.47
N GLY A 65 -16.22 6.74 17.61
CA GLY A 65 -16.54 5.95 18.79
C GLY A 65 -18.04 5.66 18.92
N TYR A 66 -18.52 5.41 20.14
CA TYR A 66 -19.96 5.32 20.42
C TYR A 66 -20.57 6.72 20.34
N GLN A 67 -21.28 7.00 19.24
CA GLN A 67 -21.89 8.30 18.98
C GLN A 67 -23.39 8.22 19.31
N GLY A 68 -23.84 9.07 20.23
CA GLY A 68 -25.25 9.17 20.63
C GLY A 68 -26.15 9.73 19.52
N VAL A 69 -27.46 9.74 19.78
CA VAL A 69 -28.49 10.17 18.82
C VAL A 69 -28.68 11.68 18.94
N ILE A 70 -28.02 12.48 18.10
CA ILE A 70 -28.38 13.86 17.77
C ILE A 70 -28.12 14.05 16.28
#